data_AF-A0ABD0XCC4-F1
#
_entry.id   AF-A0ABD0XCC4-F1
#
_cell.length_a   1.000
_cell.length_b   1.000
_cell.length_c   1.000
_cell.angle_alpha   90.00
_cell.angle_beta   90.00
_cell.angle_gamma   90.00
#
_symmetry.space_group_name_H-M   'P 1'
#
loop_
_entity.id
_entity.type
_entity.pdbx_description
1 polymer ?
#
loop_
_entity_poly.entity_id
_entity_poly.type
_entity_poly.pdbx_seq_one_letter_code
_entity_poly.pdbx_strand_id
1 'polypeptide(L)' 'MTTCGTLVKIWTAAVVIAALSWTGTAVGQKIVSCCEQVTSKEVTEPITGYWIQKYNKPCVKAVM' A
#
# COMPACT_ATOMS: atom_id res chain seq x y z
N MET A 1 -25.26 -32.81 -26.41
CA MET A 1 -25.54 -32.07 -25.16
C MET A 1 -24.26 -31.67 -24.41
N THR A 2 -23.14 -31.40 -25.11
CA THR A 2 -21.83 -31.10 -24.51
C THR A 2 -21.43 -29.63 -24.63
N THR A 3 -21.97 -28.91 -25.63
CA THR A 3 -21.69 -27.48 -25.89
C THR A 3 -22.13 -26.54 -24.76
N CYS A 4 -23.28 -26.80 -24.11
CA CYS A 4 -23.81 -25.90 -23.08
C CYS A 4 -22.98 -25.94 -21.80
N GLY A 5 -22.53 -27.12 -21.37
CA GLY A 5 -21.73 -27.30 -20.15
C GLY A 5 -20.35 -26.64 -20.25
N THR A 6 -19.71 -26.68 -21.42
CA THR A 6 -18.41 -26.03 -21.63
C THR A 6 -18.53 -24.51 -21.60
N LEU A 7 -19.61 -23.95 -22.15
CA LEU A 7 -19.85 -22.51 -22.18
C LEU A 7 -20.10 -21.95 -20.77
N VAL A 8 -20.93 -22.64 -19.98
CA VAL A 8 -21.19 -22.26 -18.58
C VAL A 8 -19.92 -22.27 -17.72
N LYS A 9 -19.04 -23.25 -17.96
CA LYS A 9 -17.75 -23.39 -17.25
C LYS A 9 -16.75 -22.29 -17.59
N ILE A 10 -16.72 -21.83 -18.85
CA ILE A 10 -15.85 -20.71 -19.27
C ILE A 10 -16.34 -19.39 -18.64
N TRP A 11 -17.65 -19.15 -18.65
CA TRP A 11 -18.26 -17.96 -18.06
C TRP A 11 -18.02 -17.86 -16.55
N THR A 12 -18.18 -18.98 -15.83
CA THR A 12 -17.89 -19.01 -14.39
C THR A 12 -16.41 -18.74 -14.08
N ALA A 13 -15.49 -19.30 -14.87
CA ALA A 13 -14.06 -19.00 -14.71
C ALA A 13 -13.74 -17.52 -14.94
N ALA A 14 -14.32 -16.88 -15.95
CA ALA A 14 -14.11 -15.47 -16.25
C ALA A 14 -14.59 -14.54 -15.11
N VAL A 15 -15.75 -14.84 -14.52
CA VAL A 15 -16.29 -14.07 -13.39
C VAL A 15 -15.42 -14.22 -12.14
N VAL A 16 -14.90 -15.42 -11.87
CA VAL A 16 -13.99 -15.65 -10.72
C VAL A 16 -12.68 -14.89 -10.90
N ILE A 17 -12.10 -14.90 -12.10
CA ILE A 17 -10.85 -14.17 -12.39
C ILE A 17 -11.06 -12.65 -12.23
N ALA A 18 -12.17 -12.11 -12.74
CA ALA A 18 -12.50 -10.69 -12.62
C ALA A 18 -12.80 -10.26 -11.16
N ALA A 19 -13.35 -11.15 -10.34
CA ALA A 19 -13.57 -10.88 -8.91
C ALA A 19 -12.24 -10.87 -8.13
N LEU A 20 -11.28 -11.73 -8.50
CA LEU A 20 -9.97 -11.81 -7.85
C LEU A 20 -9.03 -10.65 -8.23
N SER A 21 -9.23 -9.99 -9.37
CA SER A 21 -8.39 -8.85 -9.77
C SER A 21 -8.55 -7.62 -8.87
N TRP A 22 -9.64 -7.50 -8.10
CA TRP A 22 -9.90 -6.33 -7.23
C TRP A 22 -9.27 -6.44 -5.84
N THR A 23 -8.80 -7.63 -5.44
CA THR A 23 -8.10 -7.78 -4.16
C THR A 23 -6.62 -7.46 -4.31
N GLY A 24 -6.31 -6.16 -4.23
CA GLY A 24 -5.14 -5.71 -3.48
C GLY A 24 -3.84 -5.58 -4.26
N THR A 25 -3.74 -4.55 -5.10
CA THR A 25 -2.54 -3.70 -5.05
C THR A 25 -2.84 -2.49 -4.19
N ALA A 26 -2.98 -2.72 -2.88
CA ALA A 26 -2.51 -1.71 -1.96
C ALA A 26 -1.01 -1.63 -2.25
N VAL A 27 -0.60 -0.67 -3.08
CA VAL A 27 0.78 -0.20 -3.12
C VAL A 27 1.05 0.16 -1.68
N GLY A 28 1.62 -0.80 -0.94
CA GLY A 28 1.82 -0.68 0.50
C GLY A 28 2.51 0.63 0.69
N GLN A 29 1.81 1.56 1.35
CA GLN A 29 2.36 2.84 1.78
C GLN A 29 3.76 2.52 2.28
N LYS A 30 4.80 3.04 1.62
CA LYS A 30 6.20 2.77 1.94
C LYS A 30 6.28 2.90 3.46
N ILE A 31 6.32 1.78 4.18
CA ILE A 31 6.53 1.80 5.62
C ILE A 31 8.00 2.16 5.70
N VAL A 32 8.27 3.47 5.64
CA VAL A 32 9.63 3.98 5.68
C VAL A 32 10.06 3.69 7.11
N SER A 33 10.92 2.69 7.28
CA SER A 33 11.42 2.30 8.59
C SER A 33 12.15 3.44 9.30
N CYS A 34 12.61 4.45 8.54
CA CYS A 34 13.19 5.68 9.06
C CYS A 34 13.13 6.84 8.05
N CYS A 35 13.24 8.08 8.51
CA CYS A 35 13.38 9.28 7.68
C CYS A 35 14.76 9.31 7.02
N GLU A 36 14.79 9.51 5.70
CA GLU A 36 16.01 9.74 4.90
C GLU A 36 16.20 11.23 4.56
N GLN A 37 15.13 12.03 4.70
CA GLN A 37 15.08 13.45 4.40
C GLN A 37 14.26 14.17 5.48
N VAL A 38 14.51 15.47 5.65
CA VAL A 38 13.74 16.34 6.55
C VAL A 38 13.14 17.50 5.77
N THR A 39 12.01 18.02 6.26
CA THR A 39 11.34 19.20 5.71
C THR A 39 11.35 20.33 6.72
N SER A 40 11.42 21.57 6.23
CA SER A 40 11.29 22.79 7.04
C SER A 40 9.90 23.42 6.90
N LYS A 41 8.96 22.73 6.26
CA LYS A 41 7.57 23.19 6.14
C LYS A 41 6.93 23.28 7.52
N GLU A 42 6.18 24.34 7.74
CA GLU A 42 5.41 24.52 8.96
C GLU A 42 4.25 23.52 9.00
N VAL A 43 4.05 22.91 10.17
CA VAL A 43 2.91 22.05 10.45
C VAL A 43 1.82 22.92 11.06
N THR A 44 0.75 23.15 10.31
CA THR A 44 -0.39 23.97 10.76
C THR A 44 -1.37 23.21 11.63
N GLU A 45 -1.35 21.88 11.55
CA GLU A 45 -2.20 20.99 12.31
C GLU A 45 -1.61 20.70 13.70
N PRO A 46 -2.45 20.45 14.72
CA PRO A 46 -1.97 20.12 16.06
C PRO A 46 -1.19 18.80 16.07
N ILE A 47 0.03 18.84 16.59
CA ILE A 47 0.89 17.65 16.77
C ILE A 47 0.37 16.87 17.98
N THR A 48 -0.21 15.69 17.73
CA THR A 48 -0.76 14.82 18.78
C THR A 48 0.32 13.98 19.49
N GLY A 49 1.49 13.84 18.87
CA GLY A 49 2.63 13.13 19.39
C GLY A 49 3.82 13.23 18.43
N TYR A 50 5.01 12.92 18.93
CA TYR A 50 6.21 12.88 18.12
C TYR A 50 7.21 11.86 18.66
N TRP A 51 8.14 11.42 17.81
CA TRP A 51 9.31 10.68 18.26
C TRP A 51 10.59 11.18 17.61
N ILE A 52 11.70 11.02 18.34
CA ILE A 52 13.01 11.44 17.89
C ILE A 52 13.71 10.27 17.20
N GLN A 53 14.07 10.47 15.95
CA GLN A 53 14.91 9.55 15.20
C GLN A 53 16.39 9.93 15.36
N LYS A 54 17.19 8.99 15.86
CA LYS A 54 18.66 9.12 15.89
C LYS A 54 19.24 8.85 14.50
N TYR A 55 20.37 9.48 14.20
CA TYR A 55 21.10 9.24 12.96
C TYR A 55 21.60 7.80 12.90
N ASN A 56 21.31 7.09 11.80
CA ASN A 56 21.83 5.76 11.51
C ASN A 56 21.72 5.49 10.01
N LYS A 57 22.81 5.58 9.25
CA LYS A 57 22.77 5.52 7.77
C LYS A 57 21.94 4.33 7.26
N PRO A 58 21.00 4.56 6.31
CA PRO A 58 20.75 5.79 5.55
C PRO A 58 19.89 6.85 6.26
N CYS A 59 19.41 6.57 7.46
CA CYS A 59 18.51 7.42 8.23
C CYS A 59 19.19 8.70 8.73
N VAL A 60 18.54 9.84 8.50
CA VAL A 60 18.97 11.15 9.01
C VAL A 60 18.45 11.40 10.42
N LYS A 61 18.96 12.43 11.09
CA LYS A 61 18.39 12.90 12.36
C LYS A 61 17.06 13.61 12.06
N ALA A 62 15.96 13.14 12.66
CA ALA A 62 14.62 13.65 12.36
C ALA A 62 13.71 13.65 13.60
N VAL A 63 12.60 14.39 13.49
CA VAL A 63 11.43 14.33 14.38
C VAL A 63 10.25 13.94 13.50
N MET A 64 9.55 12.88 13.87
CA MET A 64 8.37 12.37 13.19
C MET A 64 7.15 12.57 14.06
#